data_AF-G0I031-F1
#
_entry.id   AF-G0I031-F1
#
_cell.length_a   1.000
_cell.length_b   1.000
_cell.length_c   1.000
_cell.angle_alpha   90.00
_cell.angle_beta   90.00
_cell.angle_gamma   90.00
#
_symmetry.space_group_name_H-M   'P 1'
#
loop_
_entity.id
_entity.type
_entity.pdbx_description
1 polymer ?
#
loop_
_entity_poly.entity_id
_entity_poly.type
_entity_poly.pdbx_seq_one_letter_code
_entity_poly.pdbx_strand_id
1 'polypeptide(L)'
;MAPHRLHHLALLCLVCASLLVTAMPAGAAPPPRPLCDACGDTFESTAESHGVSVTVTHSNATVAVNANGSATWVVHNRLSDSDGVARLRANESLRTAIADRAMWDTELLSANVSGDGVITLRYREADFAEQSVGGAVRTGEFTEAYGYRNLDGLGADRLVIVAPDGMRVGRTIDGATVSDDGQRMTLTELNDGRVVTFVPRDTAVGPVLSLLAVGTLLGPVMAVKALAYITLPAAVFTLLIGAAAGGLSWLDWDLKRVRDSAGVAFAGFGALATALSLLGATGVLRLGGIAAPLFGGGTALFVCGIALSQRRVRERASYRAVVGGAVVGAGIALGATIVAAPMVVTDGFTPPVSALLVLGPAFVLLPAGYAVGHGNRRLAMKTAAIGFVLSMLPVLPVLPAPFGLGVLFVPIATASAAVVAIAGLPIFLTGVSLGVPSSAH
;
A
#
# COMPACT_ATOMS: atom_id res chain seq x y z
N MET A 1 -43.09 15.61 -26.91
CA MET A 1 -41.67 15.70 -27.36
C MET A 1 -40.77 16.47 -26.37
N ALA A 2 -41.09 16.52 -25.07
CA ALA A 2 -40.32 17.24 -24.05
C ALA A 2 -39.44 16.39 -23.08
N PRO A 3 -39.61 15.06 -22.89
CA PRO A 3 -38.88 14.33 -21.85
C PRO A 3 -37.41 14.04 -22.20
N HIS A 4 -37.07 13.87 -23.48
CA HIS A 4 -35.70 13.57 -23.90
C HIS A 4 -34.75 14.77 -23.73
N ARG A 5 -35.22 16.01 -23.91
CA ARG A 5 -34.37 17.21 -23.75
C ARG A 5 -33.96 17.44 -22.29
N LEU A 6 -34.84 17.14 -21.33
CA LEU A 6 -34.51 17.26 -19.91
C LEU A 6 -33.48 16.21 -19.45
N HIS A 7 -33.55 14.99 -20.00
CA HIS A 7 -32.60 13.93 -19.68
C HIS A 7 -31.21 14.25 -20.24
N HIS A 8 -31.12 14.79 -21.45
CA HIS A 8 -29.85 15.24 -22.02
C HIS A 8 -29.23 16.41 -21.27
N LEU A 9 -30.04 17.38 -20.82
CA LEU A 9 -29.55 18.50 -20.00
C LEU A 9 -29.08 18.06 -18.61
N ALA A 10 -29.79 17.14 -17.96
CA ALA A 10 -29.36 16.57 -16.68
C ALA A 10 -28.06 15.77 -16.84
N LEU A 11 -27.94 14.97 -17.91
CA LEU A 11 -26.72 14.21 -18.21
C LEU A 11 -25.54 15.13 -18.53
N LEU A 12 -25.78 16.22 -19.28
CA LEU A 12 -24.76 17.21 -19.62
C LEU A 12 -24.32 18.01 -18.38
N CYS A 13 -25.24 18.42 -17.51
CA CYS A 13 -24.90 19.07 -16.23
C CYS A 13 -24.13 18.15 -15.29
N LEU A 14 -24.44 16.84 -15.28
CA LEU A 14 -23.74 15.86 -14.45
C LEU A 14 -22.32 15.60 -15.00
N VAL A 15 -22.16 15.56 -16.32
CA VAL A 15 -20.86 15.49 -17.00
C VAL A 15 -20.05 16.77 -16.78
N CYS A 16 -20.63 17.97 -16.95
CA CYS A 16 -19.95 19.24 -16.71
C CYS A 16 -19.59 19.45 -15.24
N ALA A 17 -20.45 19.06 -14.29
CA ALA A 17 -20.15 19.09 -12.86
C ALA A 17 -19.02 18.12 -12.49
N SER A 18 -18.95 16.95 -13.14
CA SER A 18 -17.83 16.01 -12.95
C SER A 18 -16.50 16.53 -13.53
N LEU A 19 -16.55 17.32 -14.61
CA LEU A 19 -15.38 17.93 -15.25
C LEU A 19 -14.88 19.20 -14.54
N LEU A 20 -15.75 19.94 -13.84
CA LEU A 20 -15.36 21.16 -13.12
C LEU A 20 -14.68 20.88 -11.76
N VAL A 21 -14.81 19.67 -11.21
CA VAL A 21 -14.14 19.27 -9.95
C VAL A 21 -12.67 18.86 -10.16
N THR A 22 -12.19 18.72 -11.40
CA THR A 22 -10.83 18.22 -11.69
C THR A 22 -9.76 19.28 -11.89
N ALA A 23 -10.09 20.58 -11.76
CA ALA A 23 -9.09 21.65 -11.79
C ALA A 23 -8.47 21.86 -10.40
N MET A 24 -7.84 20.83 -9.84
CA MET A 24 -6.91 21.04 -8.74
C MET A 24 -5.58 21.51 -9.32
N PRO A 25 -4.92 22.53 -8.74
CA PRO A 25 -3.60 22.95 -9.18
C PRO A 25 -2.68 21.73 -9.10
N ALA A 26 -2.06 21.39 -10.24
CA ALA A 26 -0.98 20.43 -10.26
C ALA A 26 0.17 21.03 -9.45
N GLY A 27 0.23 20.71 -8.15
CA GLY A 27 1.39 21.00 -7.34
C GLY A 27 2.57 20.28 -7.95
N ALA A 28 3.51 21.02 -8.54
CA ALA A 28 4.78 20.45 -8.95
C ALA A 28 5.42 19.81 -7.72
N ALA A 29 5.84 18.54 -7.84
CA ALA A 29 6.57 17.89 -6.76
C ALA A 29 7.81 18.72 -6.42
N PRO A 30 8.09 18.99 -5.14
CA PRO A 30 9.31 19.67 -4.72
C PRO A 30 10.55 18.97 -5.30
N PRO A 31 11.62 19.72 -5.64
CA PRO A 31 12.85 19.12 -6.14
C PRO A 31 13.42 18.12 -5.13
N PRO A 32 14.10 17.05 -5.59
CA PRO A 32 14.82 16.12 -4.72
C PRO A 32 15.78 16.87 -3.79
N ARG A 33 15.81 16.53 -2.51
CA ARG A 33 16.71 17.11 -1.50
C ARG A 33 17.17 16.07 -0.49
N PRO A 34 18.42 16.13 -0.03
CA PRO A 34 18.90 15.21 0.99
C PRO A 34 18.22 15.46 2.33
N LEU A 35 18.29 14.47 3.22
CA LEU A 35 17.75 14.62 4.58
C LEU A 35 18.54 15.65 5.43
N CYS A 36 19.86 15.74 5.27
CA CYS A 36 20.68 16.78 5.86
C CYS A 36 21.12 17.80 4.79
N ASP A 37 20.40 18.92 4.68
CA ASP A 37 20.76 20.01 3.77
C ASP A 37 22.08 20.71 4.15
N ALA A 38 22.50 20.63 5.42
CA ALA A 38 23.73 21.27 5.90
C ALA A 38 24.97 20.37 5.82
N CYS A 39 24.88 19.22 5.16
CA CYS A 39 25.93 18.22 5.07
C CYS A 39 26.54 18.13 3.67
N GLY A 40 27.80 17.73 3.56
CA GLY A 40 28.43 17.43 2.26
C GLY A 40 28.32 18.56 1.22
N ASP A 41 27.99 18.17 -0.02
CA ASP A 41 27.94 19.04 -1.21
C ASP A 41 26.95 20.20 -1.09
N THR A 42 25.83 20.02 -0.38
CA THR A 42 24.84 21.10 -0.20
C THR A 42 25.38 22.21 0.69
N PHE A 43 26.23 21.88 1.68
CA PHE A 43 26.97 22.88 2.45
C PHE A 43 28.01 23.61 1.58
N GLU A 44 28.75 22.89 0.72
CA GLU A 44 29.71 23.50 -0.21
C GLU A 44 29.05 24.52 -1.12
N SER A 45 27.94 24.13 -1.75
CA SER A 45 27.15 25.01 -2.63
C SER A 45 26.63 26.25 -1.89
N THR A 46 26.18 26.07 -0.64
CA THR A 46 25.73 27.19 0.20
C THR A 46 26.90 28.12 0.52
N ALA A 47 28.08 27.60 0.87
CA ALA A 47 29.27 28.42 1.13
C ALA A 47 29.74 29.17 -0.13
N GLU A 48 29.71 28.51 -1.28
CA GLU A 48 30.08 29.10 -2.58
C GLU A 48 29.15 30.26 -2.95
N SER A 49 27.84 30.14 -2.70
CA SER A 49 26.88 31.24 -2.89
C SER A 49 27.17 32.49 -2.04
N HIS A 50 27.96 32.32 -0.97
CA HIS A 50 28.47 33.38 -0.11
C HIS A 50 29.92 33.80 -0.42
N GLY A 51 30.47 33.32 -1.54
CA GLY A 51 31.82 33.63 -2.00
C GLY A 51 32.92 32.97 -1.15
N VAL A 52 32.63 31.81 -0.55
CA VAL A 52 33.59 31.00 0.19
C VAL A 52 33.69 29.62 -0.47
N SER A 53 34.83 29.34 -1.10
CA SER A 53 35.16 28.00 -1.58
C SER A 53 35.55 27.12 -0.40
N VAL A 54 34.91 25.96 -0.26
CA VAL A 54 35.29 24.90 0.67
C VAL A 54 34.97 23.55 0.04
N THR A 55 35.73 22.52 0.42
CA THR A 55 35.44 21.13 0.07
C THR A 55 35.28 20.32 1.35
N VAL A 56 34.16 19.62 1.48
CA VAL A 56 33.80 18.70 2.54
C VAL A 56 34.30 17.31 2.16
N THR A 57 35.27 16.82 2.92
CA THR A 57 35.85 15.47 2.71
C THR A 57 35.09 14.38 3.45
N HIS A 58 34.44 14.73 4.56
CA HIS A 58 33.62 13.82 5.37
C HIS A 58 32.51 14.60 6.04
N SER A 59 31.31 14.02 6.12
CA SER A 59 30.14 14.61 6.76
C SER A 59 29.42 13.63 7.68
N ASN A 60 29.25 14.03 8.94
CA ASN A 60 28.52 13.27 9.95
C ASN A 60 27.44 14.13 10.59
N ALA A 61 26.22 13.61 10.69
CA ALA A 61 25.12 14.26 11.39
C ALA A 61 24.61 13.41 12.55
N THR A 62 24.26 14.06 13.66
CA THR A 62 23.57 13.43 14.79
C THR A 62 22.27 14.17 15.10
N VAL A 63 21.17 13.44 15.19
CA VAL A 63 19.84 13.94 15.49
C VAL A 63 19.40 13.40 16.84
N ALA A 64 19.33 14.26 17.85
CA ALA A 64 18.80 13.89 19.16
C ALA A 64 17.33 14.29 19.23
N VAL A 65 16.45 13.29 19.26
CA VAL A 65 14.99 13.49 19.30
C VAL A 65 14.55 13.68 20.75
N ASN A 66 13.72 14.68 21.00
CA ASN A 66 13.16 14.98 22.31
C ASN A 66 11.76 14.37 22.45
N ALA A 67 11.32 14.14 23.70
CA ALA A 67 10.01 13.55 23.97
C ALA A 67 8.82 14.44 23.54
N ASN A 68 9.03 15.74 23.37
CA ASN A 68 8.03 16.68 22.87
C ASN A 68 7.93 16.68 21.33
N GLY A 69 8.79 15.93 20.63
CA GLY A 69 8.79 15.87 19.17
C GLY A 69 9.86 16.73 18.49
N SER A 70 10.48 17.67 19.20
CA SER A 70 11.57 18.46 18.62
C SER A 70 12.85 17.64 18.49
N ALA A 71 13.75 18.06 17.60
CA ALA A 71 15.08 17.45 17.48
C ALA A 71 16.18 18.50 17.56
N THR A 72 17.34 18.07 18.06
CA THR A 72 18.59 18.82 17.96
C THR A 72 19.51 18.13 16.97
N TRP A 73 19.87 18.84 15.92
CA TRP A 73 20.84 18.40 14.93
C TRP A 73 22.23 18.88 15.33
N VAL A 74 23.21 18.02 15.16
CA VAL A 74 24.64 18.37 15.25
C VAL A 74 25.33 17.82 14.01
N VAL A 75 25.72 18.72 13.12
CA VAL A 75 26.38 18.42 11.86
C VAL A 75 27.87 18.72 11.99
N HIS A 76 28.70 17.79 11.52
CA HIS A 76 30.15 17.92 11.44
C HIS A 76 30.59 17.73 9.99
N ASN A 77 31.10 18.78 9.36
CA ASN A 77 31.72 18.70 8.05
C ASN A 77 33.23 18.92 8.18
N ARG A 78 34.03 17.98 7.69
CA ARG A 78 35.49 18.10 7.67
C ARG A 78 35.94 18.77 6.37
N LEU A 79 36.52 19.95 6.49
CA LEU A 79 36.87 20.79 5.34
C LEU A 79 38.36 20.64 4.97
N SER A 80 38.68 20.59 3.68
CA SER A 80 40.08 20.49 3.19
C SER A 80 40.67 21.79 2.61
N ASP A 81 39.84 22.80 2.29
CA ASP A 81 40.29 24.09 1.76
C ASP A 81 40.83 24.98 2.90
N SER A 82 42.14 25.21 2.94
CA SER A 82 42.77 25.98 4.02
C SER A 82 42.33 27.45 4.07
N ASP A 83 42.07 28.06 2.92
CA ASP A 83 41.77 29.50 2.82
C ASP A 83 40.30 29.75 3.16
N GLY A 84 39.40 28.93 2.63
CA GLY A 84 37.98 28.93 3.00
C GLY A 84 37.78 28.67 4.49
N VAL A 85 38.48 27.67 5.04
CA VAL A 85 38.44 27.33 6.47
C VAL A 85 38.96 28.48 7.33
N ALA A 86 40.09 29.10 6.96
CA ALA A 86 40.63 30.24 7.70
C ALA A 86 39.65 31.42 7.71
N ARG A 87 38.96 31.67 6.59
CA ARG A 87 37.95 32.72 6.49
C ARG A 87 36.71 32.44 7.34
N LEU A 88 36.19 31.21 7.31
CA LEU A 88 35.05 30.81 8.15
C LEU A 88 35.41 30.84 9.65
N ARG A 89 36.66 30.56 10.00
CA ARG A 89 37.14 30.65 11.38
C ARG A 89 37.26 32.10 11.85
N ALA A 90 37.83 32.97 11.02
CA ALA A 90 38.06 34.38 11.35
C ALA A 90 36.79 35.23 11.34
N ASN A 91 35.80 34.88 10.53
CA ASN A 91 34.59 35.68 10.33
C ASN A 91 33.33 34.94 10.81
N GLU A 92 32.91 35.26 12.04
CA GLU A 92 31.72 34.67 12.67
C GLU A 92 30.41 35.06 11.97
N SER A 93 30.26 36.30 11.52
CA SER A 93 29.02 36.73 10.86
C SER A 93 28.82 36.02 9.52
N LEU A 94 29.90 35.84 8.75
CA LEU A 94 29.89 35.05 7.52
C LEU A 94 29.57 33.59 7.78
N ARG A 95 30.23 32.98 8.77
CA ARG A 95 29.99 31.59 9.18
C ARG A 95 28.53 31.37 9.59
N THR A 96 27.98 32.28 10.39
CA THR A 96 26.59 32.23 10.86
C THR A 96 25.62 32.39 9.70
N ALA A 97 25.88 33.32 8.77
CA ALA A 97 25.01 33.52 7.60
C ALA A 97 24.98 32.30 6.65
N ILE A 98 26.12 31.62 6.47
CA ILE A 98 26.18 30.37 5.70
C ILE A 98 25.44 29.26 6.44
N ALA A 99 25.71 29.09 7.74
CA ALA A 99 25.08 28.06 8.55
C ALA A 99 23.56 28.21 8.63
N ASP A 100 23.05 29.44 8.77
CA ASP A 100 21.63 29.74 8.85
C ASP A 100 20.88 29.36 7.56
N ARG A 101 21.52 29.52 6.40
CA ARG A 101 20.94 29.12 5.10
C ARG A 101 21.17 27.66 4.74
N ALA A 102 22.14 27.00 5.37
CA ALA A 102 22.52 25.63 5.04
C ALA A 102 21.46 24.60 5.44
N MET A 103 20.55 24.91 6.38
CA MET A 103 19.49 23.97 6.78
C MET A 103 18.14 24.68 6.80
N TRP A 104 17.15 24.13 6.10
CA TRP A 104 15.82 24.74 6.05
C TRP A 104 14.95 24.27 7.21
N ASP A 105 13.89 25.03 7.51
CA ASP A 105 12.89 24.71 8.54
C ASP A 105 13.48 24.41 9.94
N THR A 106 14.66 24.97 10.23
CA THR A 106 15.34 24.81 11.52
C THR A 106 15.84 26.15 12.06
N GLU A 107 16.02 26.21 13.38
CA GLU A 107 16.63 27.33 14.08
C GLU A 107 18.12 27.04 14.31
N LEU A 108 19.00 27.89 13.78
CA LEU A 108 20.43 27.80 14.06
C LEU A 108 20.72 28.15 15.53
N LEU A 109 21.31 27.20 16.27
CA LEU A 109 21.72 27.39 17.66
C LEU A 109 23.18 27.85 17.78
N SER A 110 24.07 27.30 16.94
CA SER A 110 25.48 27.67 16.94
C SER A 110 26.20 27.18 15.69
N ALA A 111 27.20 27.92 15.25
CA ALA A 111 28.14 27.50 14.21
C ALA A 111 29.58 27.78 14.65
N ASN A 112 30.45 26.77 14.61
CA ASN A 112 31.85 26.90 14.99
C ASN A 112 32.78 26.13 14.04
N VAL A 113 34.02 26.58 13.89
CA VAL A 113 35.06 25.89 13.09
C VAL A 113 36.25 25.58 14.00
N SER A 114 36.53 24.31 14.20
CA SER A 114 37.65 23.85 15.02
C SER A 114 39.00 24.11 14.33
N GLY A 115 40.11 23.96 15.08
CA GLY A 115 41.46 24.20 14.57
C GLY A 115 41.89 23.22 13.47
N ASP A 116 41.37 22.00 13.50
CA ASP A 116 41.59 20.92 12.54
C ASP A 116 40.66 20.99 11.31
N GLY A 117 39.87 22.07 11.17
CA GLY A 117 39.08 22.35 9.98
C GLY A 117 37.71 21.66 9.95
N VAL A 118 37.18 21.25 11.11
CA VAL A 118 35.82 20.71 11.22
C VAL A 118 34.85 21.85 11.54
N ILE A 119 33.89 22.09 10.66
CA ILE A 119 32.76 22.97 10.97
C ILE A 119 31.68 22.16 11.69
N THR A 120 31.29 22.64 12.87
CA THR A 120 30.22 22.08 13.70
C THR A 120 29.03 23.02 13.68
N LEU A 121 27.90 22.54 13.20
CA LEU A 121 26.65 23.29 13.10
C LEU A 121 25.62 22.63 14.01
N ARG A 122 24.91 23.43 14.80
CA ARG A 122 23.85 22.95 15.69
C ARG A 122 22.55 23.62 15.35
N TYR A 123 21.52 22.81 15.11
CA TYR A 123 20.18 23.29 14.78
C TYR A 123 19.14 22.71 15.73
N ARG A 124 18.03 23.43 15.89
CA ARG A 124 16.81 22.92 16.49
C ARG A 124 15.73 22.82 15.43
N GLU A 125 15.12 21.66 15.32
CA GLU A 125 13.93 21.44 14.50
C GLU A 125 12.74 21.23 15.44
N ALA A 126 11.71 22.07 15.32
CA ALA A 126 10.59 22.05 16.27
C ALA A 126 9.70 20.82 16.09
N ASP A 127 9.50 20.39 14.83
CA ASP A 127 8.47 19.43 14.44
C ASP A 127 9.06 18.17 13.77
N PHE A 128 10.24 17.73 14.20
CA PHE A 128 10.91 16.54 13.62
C PHE A 128 10.14 15.24 13.87
N ALA A 129 9.42 15.15 14.99
CA ALA A 129 8.67 13.98 15.39
C ALA A 129 7.36 14.36 16.09
N GLU A 130 6.41 13.44 16.09
CA GLU A 130 5.11 13.61 16.72
C GLU A 130 4.92 12.61 17.86
N GLN A 131 4.24 13.05 18.92
CA GLN A 131 3.76 12.15 19.96
C GLN A 131 2.64 11.25 19.43
N SER A 132 2.60 10.03 19.96
CA SER A 132 1.65 9.00 19.58
C SER A 132 1.13 8.24 20.80
N VAL A 133 0.31 7.22 20.55
CA VAL A 133 -0.38 6.47 21.61
C VAL A 133 0.60 5.80 22.59
N GLY A 134 0.24 5.80 23.87
CA GLY A 134 1.02 5.14 24.93
C GLY A 134 2.40 5.76 25.17
N GLY A 135 2.59 7.04 24.83
CA GLY A 135 3.86 7.74 25.01
C GLY A 135 4.92 7.37 23.96
N ALA A 136 4.54 6.68 22.88
CA ALA A 136 5.43 6.49 21.74
C ALA A 136 5.64 7.81 20.99
N VAL A 137 6.79 7.98 20.37
CA VAL A 137 7.10 9.10 19.46
C VAL A 137 7.37 8.52 18.09
N ARG A 138 6.98 9.21 17.02
CA ARG A 138 7.17 8.74 15.64
C ARG A 138 7.68 9.88 14.78
N THR A 139 8.44 9.57 13.75
CA THR A 139 8.86 10.57 12.75
C THR A 139 8.63 10.03 11.34
N GLY A 140 8.03 10.87 10.51
CA GLY A 140 7.80 10.65 9.08
C GLY A 140 8.90 11.24 8.20
N GLU A 141 9.92 11.89 8.78
CA GLU A 141 10.94 12.66 8.06
C GLU A 141 11.77 11.84 7.07
N PHE A 142 11.78 10.53 7.25
CA PHE A 142 12.47 9.59 6.37
C PHE A 142 11.58 9.09 5.24
N THR A 143 10.35 9.58 5.08
CA THR A 143 9.41 9.09 4.05
C THR A 143 9.08 10.17 3.04
N GLU A 144 9.17 9.83 1.75
CA GLU A 144 8.72 10.72 0.67
C GLU A 144 7.19 10.93 0.66
N ALA A 145 6.46 9.95 1.20
CA ALA A 145 5.00 9.93 1.19
C ALA A 145 4.37 10.75 2.33
N TYR A 146 5.15 11.12 3.35
CA TYR A 146 4.65 11.74 4.57
C TYR A 146 5.50 12.97 4.93
N GLY A 147 5.31 13.99 4.10
CA GLY A 147 6.09 15.22 4.08
C GLY A 147 6.23 15.62 2.62
N TYR A 148 6.12 16.89 2.28
CA TYR A 148 6.35 17.38 0.91
C TYR A 148 7.86 17.32 0.56
N ARG A 149 8.51 16.18 0.79
CA ARG A 149 9.95 15.97 0.63
C ARG A 149 10.16 14.85 -0.38
N ASN A 150 10.83 15.18 -1.48
CA ASN A 150 11.38 14.22 -2.42
C ASN A 150 12.81 13.97 -1.93
N LEU A 151 13.08 12.85 -1.27
CA LEU A 151 14.35 12.65 -0.57
C LEU A 151 15.42 12.12 -1.53
N ASP A 152 16.60 12.73 -1.54
CA ASP A 152 17.76 12.31 -2.33
C ASP A 152 18.90 11.85 -1.40
N GLY A 153 18.65 10.73 -0.71
CA GLY A 153 19.59 10.16 0.24
C GLY A 153 19.73 10.94 1.57
N LEU A 154 20.82 10.65 2.30
CA LEU A 154 21.07 11.25 3.61
C LEU A 154 21.64 12.67 3.55
N GLY A 155 22.38 12.99 2.49
CA GLY A 155 23.24 14.20 2.42
C GLY A 155 24.50 14.12 3.26
N ALA A 156 24.73 13.03 4.00
CA ALA A 156 25.88 12.82 4.86
C ALA A 156 26.42 11.38 4.71
N ASP A 157 27.70 11.18 5.00
CA ASP A 157 28.31 9.83 5.00
C ASP A 157 27.72 8.96 6.11
N ARG A 158 27.33 9.61 7.23
CA ARG A 158 26.77 8.94 8.38
C ARG A 158 25.77 9.82 9.12
N LEU A 159 24.58 9.29 9.34
CA LEU A 159 23.53 9.89 10.16
C LEU A 159 23.26 9.02 11.39
N VAL A 160 23.32 9.62 12.57
CA VAL A 160 23.00 8.96 13.85
C VAL A 160 21.75 9.58 14.43
N ILE A 161 20.73 8.78 14.70
CA ILE A 161 19.50 9.21 15.35
C ILE A 161 19.49 8.66 16.76
N VAL A 162 19.31 9.54 17.74
CA VAL A 162 19.24 9.22 19.16
C VAL A 162 17.79 9.32 19.60
N ALA A 163 17.26 8.22 20.13
CA ALA A 163 15.93 8.16 20.70
C ALA A 163 15.77 9.11 21.90
N PRO A 164 14.55 9.58 22.18
CA PRO A 164 14.28 10.38 23.38
C PRO A 164 14.69 9.68 24.67
N ASP A 165 15.00 10.48 25.69
CA ASP A 165 15.30 9.97 27.02
C ASP A 165 14.19 9.04 27.53
N GLY A 166 14.59 7.88 28.07
CA GLY A 166 13.65 6.83 28.52
C GLY A 166 13.01 6.01 27.38
N MET A 167 13.36 6.26 26.12
CA MET A 167 12.88 5.51 24.97
C MET A 167 13.99 4.70 24.29
N ARG A 168 13.56 3.81 23.40
CA ARG A 168 14.39 3.05 22.47
C ARG A 168 13.74 3.05 21.10
N VAL A 169 14.53 2.77 20.06
CA VAL A 169 14.03 2.61 18.70
C VAL A 169 13.13 1.38 18.64
N GLY A 170 11.88 1.58 18.22
CA GLY A 170 10.86 0.54 18.09
C GLY A 170 10.80 -0.03 16.68
N ARG A 171 10.80 0.86 15.68
CA ARG A 171 10.85 0.53 14.24
C ARG A 171 11.97 1.32 13.59
N THR A 172 12.83 0.61 12.87
CA THR A 172 14.02 1.14 12.20
C THR A 172 13.77 1.32 10.71
N ILE A 173 14.72 1.97 10.04
CA ILE A 173 14.87 1.95 8.58
C ILE A 173 15.65 0.70 8.18
N ASP A 174 15.38 0.16 7.00
CA ASP A 174 16.07 -1.02 6.48
C ASP A 174 17.54 -0.66 6.18
N GLY A 175 18.48 -1.52 6.59
CA GLY A 175 19.92 -1.23 6.49
C GLY A 175 20.51 -0.42 7.64
N ALA A 176 19.69 0.07 8.58
CA ALA A 176 20.18 0.76 9.76
C ALA A 176 20.84 -0.18 10.78
N THR A 177 21.90 0.31 11.44
CA THR A 177 22.50 -0.38 12.60
C THR A 177 21.99 0.24 13.89
N VAL A 178 21.50 -0.58 14.82
CA VAL A 178 21.00 -0.13 16.12
C VAL A 178 22.00 -0.52 17.21
N SER A 179 22.27 0.39 18.14
CA SER A 179 23.11 0.11 19.30
C SER A 179 22.50 -0.94 20.23
N ASP A 180 23.34 -1.63 21.02
CA ASP A 180 22.91 -2.69 21.94
C ASP A 180 21.88 -2.21 22.99
N ASP A 181 21.94 -0.94 23.38
CA ASP A 181 20.98 -0.31 24.29
C ASP A 181 19.66 0.10 23.61
N GLY A 182 19.57 -0.03 22.29
CA GLY A 182 18.44 0.33 21.46
C GLY A 182 18.22 1.84 21.31
N GLN A 183 19.12 2.69 21.78
CA GLN A 183 18.90 4.15 21.80
C GLN A 183 19.39 4.86 20.55
N ARG A 184 20.36 4.29 19.82
CA ARG A 184 20.97 4.92 18.66
C ARG A 184 20.73 4.09 17.42
N MET A 185 20.22 4.73 16.38
CA MET A 185 20.11 4.17 15.04
C MET A 185 21.11 4.90 14.14
N THR A 186 21.99 4.16 13.46
CA THR A 186 22.97 4.71 12.53
C THR A 186 22.61 4.30 11.11
N LEU A 187 22.66 5.27 10.20
CA LEU A 187 22.43 5.13 8.76
C LEU A 187 23.67 5.59 8.03
N THR A 188 24.03 4.88 6.97
CA THR A 188 25.04 5.29 5.98
C THR A 188 24.43 5.51 4.60
N GLU A 189 23.21 5.00 4.40
CA GLU A 189 22.46 5.10 3.16
C GLU A 189 20.97 5.25 3.49
N LEU A 190 20.20 5.87 2.59
CA LEU A 190 18.75 5.96 2.67
C LEU A 190 18.16 5.58 1.31
N ASN A 191 17.81 4.30 1.17
CA ASN A 191 17.29 3.74 -0.08
C ASN A 191 15.76 3.64 -0.07
N ASP A 192 15.17 3.26 1.06
CA ASP A 192 13.72 3.11 1.22
C ASP A 192 13.22 3.87 2.46
N GLY A 193 12.38 4.87 2.20
CA GLY A 193 11.85 5.71 3.26
C GLY A 193 10.82 5.01 4.15
N ARG A 194 10.99 5.06 5.47
CA ARG A 194 10.08 4.45 6.45
C ARG A 194 9.83 5.32 7.67
N VAL A 195 8.63 5.18 8.24
CA VAL A 195 8.30 5.79 9.53
C VAL A 195 9.13 5.13 10.62
N VAL A 196 9.91 5.93 11.33
CA VAL A 196 10.68 5.52 12.51
C VAL A 196 9.82 5.74 13.73
N THR A 197 9.88 4.80 14.69
CA THR A 197 9.18 4.94 15.97
C THR A 197 10.15 4.79 17.12
N PHE A 198 9.86 5.52 18.19
CA PHE A 198 10.52 5.43 19.49
C PHE A 198 9.46 5.01 20.51
N VAL A 199 9.79 4.00 21.31
CA VAL A 199 8.88 3.41 22.30
C VAL A 199 9.52 3.44 23.69
N PRO A 200 8.72 3.56 24.77
CA PRO A 200 9.26 3.55 26.12
C PRO A 200 10.10 2.28 26.38
N ARG A 201 11.26 2.43 27.01
CA ARG A 201 12.25 1.35 27.18
C ARG A 201 11.71 0.20 28.03
N ASP A 202 10.96 0.53 29.09
CA ASP A 202 10.52 -0.42 30.12
C ASP A 202 9.15 -1.04 29.86
N THR A 203 8.61 -0.90 28.64
CA THR A 203 7.28 -1.43 28.30
C THR A 203 7.32 -2.73 27.51
N ALA A 204 6.65 -3.76 28.04
CA ALA A 204 6.48 -5.04 27.34
C ALA A 204 5.61 -4.93 26.08
N VAL A 205 4.78 -3.88 25.98
CA VAL A 205 3.89 -3.63 24.84
C VAL A 205 4.52 -2.73 23.77
N GLY A 206 5.82 -2.45 23.85
CA GLY A 206 6.54 -1.59 22.89
C GLY A 206 6.27 -1.91 21.42
N PRO A 207 6.32 -3.18 20.97
CA PRO A 207 5.99 -3.53 19.58
C PRO A 207 4.55 -3.18 19.18
N VAL A 208 3.59 -3.34 20.09
CA VAL A 208 2.18 -2.97 19.86
C VAL A 208 2.03 -1.46 19.78
N LEU A 209 2.69 -0.72 20.67
CA LEU A 209 2.70 0.75 20.63
C LEU A 209 3.32 1.28 19.33
N SER A 210 4.42 0.70 18.88
CA SER A 210 5.00 1.04 17.57
C SER A 210 4.02 0.77 16.43
N LEU A 211 3.32 -0.37 16.44
CA LEU A 211 2.37 -0.71 15.40
C LEU A 211 1.17 0.25 15.41
N LEU A 212 0.67 0.59 16.59
CA LEU A 212 -0.40 1.58 16.74
C LEU A 212 0.08 2.98 16.32
N ALA A 213 1.31 3.38 16.63
CA ALA A 213 1.84 4.69 16.26
C ALA A 213 1.92 4.88 14.73
N VAL A 214 2.31 3.83 14.00
CA VAL A 214 2.23 3.83 12.54
C VAL A 214 0.77 3.72 12.07
N GLY A 215 -0.04 2.89 12.73
CA GLY A 215 -1.43 2.67 12.41
C GLY A 215 -2.31 3.92 12.52
N THR A 216 -2.07 4.79 13.51
CA THR A 216 -2.77 6.07 13.65
C THR A 216 -2.30 7.10 12.64
N LEU A 217 -1.09 6.96 12.08
CA LEU A 217 -0.59 7.81 10.99
C LEU A 217 -1.31 7.44 9.70
N LEU A 218 -1.24 6.16 9.35
CA LEU A 218 -1.74 5.65 8.08
C LEU A 218 -3.24 5.41 8.09
N GLY A 219 -3.85 5.27 9.27
CA GLY A 219 -5.26 4.93 9.47
C GLY A 219 -6.23 5.83 8.72
N PRO A 220 -6.15 7.17 8.88
CA PRO A 220 -7.00 8.10 8.14
C PRO A 220 -6.86 7.97 6.62
N VAL A 221 -5.62 7.89 6.11
CA VAL A 221 -5.34 7.73 4.68
C VAL A 221 -5.90 6.42 4.15
N MET A 222 -5.70 5.33 4.89
CA MET A 222 -6.22 4.01 4.57
C MET A 222 -7.76 3.97 4.63
N ALA A 223 -8.38 4.72 5.55
CA ALA A 223 -9.82 4.86 5.63
C ALA A 223 -10.39 5.60 4.41
N VAL A 224 -9.75 6.70 3.97
CA VAL A 224 -10.15 7.40 2.74
C VAL A 224 -9.94 6.51 1.52
N LYS A 225 -8.81 5.78 1.42
CA LYS A 225 -8.57 4.79 0.35
C LYS A 225 -9.63 3.70 0.36
N ALA A 226 -9.96 3.14 1.53
CA ALA A 226 -11.01 2.14 1.67
C ALA A 226 -12.36 2.70 1.22
N LEU A 227 -12.70 3.92 1.64
CA LEU A 227 -13.94 4.57 1.23
C LEU A 227 -13.99 4.74 -0.29
N ALA A 228 -12.93 5.28 -0.90
CA ALA A 228 -12.87 5.54 -2.34
C ALA A 228 -12.87 4.28 -3.20
N TYR A 229 -12.04 3.28 -2.85
CA TYR A 229 -11.79 2.10 -3.68
C TYR A 229 -12.63 0.88 -3.32
N ILE A 230 -13.34 0.87 -2.19
CA ILE A 230 -14.17 -0.28 -1.80
C ILE A 230 -15.65 0.04 -1.92
N THR A 231 -16.13 1.23 -1.54
CA THR A 231 -17.59 1.47 -1.45
C THR A 231 -18.32 1.28 -2.77
N LEU A 232 -17.90 2.00 -3.83
CA LEU A 232 -18.55 1.93 -5.14
C LEU A 232 -18.35 0.56 -5.81
N PRO A 233 -17.13 -0.03 -5.88
CA PRO A 233 -16.95 -1.37 -6.41
C PRO A 233 -17.73 -2.45 -5.65
N ALA A 234 -17.76 -2.40 -4.32
CA ALA A 234 -18.52 -3.35 -3.50
C ALA A 234 -20.03 -3.20 -3.72
N ALA A 235 -20.53 -1.98 -3.86
CA ALA A 235 -21.93 -1.72 -4.18
C ALA A 235 -22.29 -2.30 -5.55
N VAL A 236 -21.50 -2.04 -6.59
CA VAL A 236 -21.71 -2.60 -7.93
C VAL A 236 -21.65 -4.12 -7.92
N PHE A 237 -20.62 -4.70 -7.30
CA PHE A 237 -20.49 -6.16 -7.16
C PHE A 237 -21.72 -6.77 -6.47
N THR A 238 -22.11 -6.22 -5.31
CA THR A 238 -23.25 -6.73 -4.53
C THR A 238 -24.57 -6.57 -5.27
N LEU A 239 -24.77 -5.45 -6.00
CA LEU A 239 -25.95 -5.22 -6.82
C LEU A 239 -26.05 -6.23 -7.97
N LEU A 240 -24.94 -6.54 -8.65
CA LEU A 240 -24.92 -7.54 -9.72
C LEU A 240 -25.23 -8.95 -9.19
N ILE A 241 -24.70 -9.31 -8.01
CA ILE A 241 -25.04 -10.58 -7.37
C ILE A 241 -26.49 -10.61 -6.89
N GLY A 242 -27.02 -9.50 -6.38
CA GLY A 242 -28.44 -9.35 -6.06
C GLY A 242 -29.34 -9.49 -7.29
N ALA A 243 -28.95 -8.88 -8.41
CA ALA A 243 -29.66 -8.98 -9.69
C ALA A 243 -29.63 -10.42 -10.23
N ALA A 244 -28.48 -11.10 -10.19
CA ALA A 244 -28.35 -12.50 -10.57
C ALA A 244 -29.23 -13.41 -9.69
N ALA A 245 -29.23 -13.20 -8.38
CA ALA A 245 -30.09 -13.93 -7.44
C ALA A 245 -31.58 -13.67 -7.70
N GLY A 246 -31.96 -12.45 -8.07
CA GLY A 246 -33.32 -12.08 -8.47
C GLY A 246 -33.75 -12.73 -9.79
N GLY A 247 -32.90 -12.66 -10.81
CA GLY A 247 -33.15 -13.26 -12.12
C GLY A 247 -33.33 -14.78 -12.06
N LEU A 248 -32.54 -15.47 -11.23
CA LEU A 248 -32.68 -16.90 -10.98
C LEU A 248 -34.02 -17.32 -10.36
N SER A 249 -34.68 -16.41 -9.64
CA SER A 249 -36.02 -16.71 -9.11
C SER A 249 -37.14 -16.50 -10.12
N TRP A 250 -36.83 -15.87 -11.25
CA TRP A 250 -37.78 -15.56 -12.31
C TRP A 250 -37.66 -16.55 -13.47
N LEU A 251 -36.44 -16.97 -13.81
CA LEU A 251 -36.17 -18.10 -14.69
C LEU A 251 -36.24 -19.38 -13.86
N ASP A 252 -37.28 -20.18 -14.04
CA ASP A 252 -37.45 -21.50 -13.41
C ASP A 252 -36.41 -22.51 -13.97
N TRP A 253 -35.15 -22.30 -13.59
CA TRP A 253 -33.99 -22.97 -14.19
C TRP A 253 -33.80 -24.37 -13.61
N ASP A 254 -33.55 -25.35 -14.47
CA ASP A 254 -33.23 -26.73 -14.07
C ASP A 254 -31.81 -26.82 -13.47
N LEU A 255 -31.71 -26.46 -12.19
CA LEU A 255 -30.48 -26.47 -11.41
C LEU A 255 -29.92 -27.89 -11.19
N LYS A 256 -30.70 -28.94 -11.48
CA LYS A 256 -30.29 -30.34 -11.29
C LYS A 256 -29.19 -30.73 -12.28
N ARG A 257 -29.36 -30.37 -13.56
CA ARG A 257 -28.36 -30.58 -14.61
C ARG A 257 -27.06 -29.83 -14.32
N VAL A 258 -27.17 -28.61 -13.80
CA VAL A 258 -26.02 -27.80 -13.38
C VAL A 258 -25.28 -28.45 -12.22
N ARG A 259 -25.99 -28.93 -11.19
CA ARG A 259 -25.40 -29.59 -10.01
C ARG A 259 -24.59 -30.84 -10.39
N ASP A 260 -25.12 -31.67 -11.27
CA ASP A 260 -24.48 -32.93 -11.67
C ASP A 260 -23.25 -32.69 -12.56
N SER A 261 -23.21 -31.55 -13.26
CA SER A 261 -22.13 -31.17 -14.18
C SER A 261 -21.13 -30.19 -13.56
N ALA A 262 -21.44 -29.58 -12.41
CA ALA A 262 -20.67 -28.48 -11.83
C ALA A 262 -19.21 -28.85 -11.54
N GLY A 263 -18.96 -30.03 -10.97
CA GLY A 263 -17.60 -30.49 -10.70
C GLY A 263 -16.76 -30.68 -11.97
N VAL A 264 -17.36 -31.23 -13.02
CA VAL A 264 -16.70 -31.44 -14.33
C VAL A 264 -16.47 -30.10 -15.03
N ALA A 265 -17.46 -29.20 -15.00
CA ALA A 265 -17.34 -27.86 -15.57
C ALA A 265 -16.21 -27.06 -14.90
N PHE A 266 -16.16 -27.05 -13.56
CA PHE A 266 -15.10 -26.37 -12.82
C PHE A 266 -13.72 -26.95 -13.09
N ALA A 267 -13.61 -28.28 -13.11
CA ALA A 267 -12.35 -28.93 -13.46
C ALA A 267 -11.93 -28.60 -14.89
N GLY A 268 -12.86 -28.63 -15.85
CA GLY A 268 -12.60 -28.26 -17.24
C GLY A 268 -12.15 -26.82 -17.41
N PHE A 269 -12.87 -25.86 -16.82
CA PHE A 269 -12.50 -24.43 -16.85
C PHE A 269 -11.19 -24.17 -16.13
N GLY A 270 -10.95 -24.80 -14.98
CA GLY A 270 -9.70 -24.69 -14.24
C GLY A 270 -8.51 -25.23 -15.02
N ALA A 271 -8.65 -26.41 -15.63
CA ALA A 271 -7.63 -27.01 -16.49
C ALA A 271 -7.35 -26.14 -17.73
N LEU A 272 -8.40 -25.62 -18.37
CA LEU A 272 -8.26 -24.74 -19.53
C LEU A 272 -7.55 -23.44 -19.17
N ALA A 273 -7.93 -22.77 -18.08
CA ALA A 273 -7.30 -21.54 -17.61
C ALA A 273 -5.82 -21.77 -17.25
N THR A 274 -5.51 -22.89 -16.61
CA THR A 274 -4.13 -23.29 -16.27
C THR A 274 -3.31 -23.56 -17.52
N ALA A 275 -3.87 -24.28 -18.50
CA ALA A 275 -3.22 -24.57 -19.78
C ALA A 275 -2.97 -23.30 -20.61
N LEU A 276 -3.96 -22.40 -20.70
CA LEU A 276 -3.81 -21.09 -21.34
C LEU A 276 -2.71 -20.26 -20.69
N SER A 277 -2.61 -20.29 -19.37
CA SER A 277 -1.52 -19.60 -18.67
C SER A 277 -0.14 -20.21 -18.96
N LEU A 278 -0.04 -21.54 -19.05
CA LEU A 278 1.21 -22.21 -19.40
C LEU A 278 1.66 -21.88 -20.83
N LEU A 279 0.71 -21.83 -21.78
CA LEU A 279 0.97 -21.33 -23.14
C LEU A 279 1.41 -19.86 -23.16
N GLY A 280 0.91 -19.07 -22.20
CA GLY A 280 1.35 -17.71 -21.96
C GLY A 280 2.81 -17.63 -21.49
N ALA A 281 3.18 -18.49 -20.53
CA ALA A 281 4.53 -18.58 -19.99
C ALA A 281 5.56 -19.02 -21.05
N THR A 282 5.18 -19.90 -21.97
CA THR A 282 6.04 -20.34 -23.08
C THR A 282 6.12 -19.33 -24.24
N GLY A 283 5.51 -18.15 -24.11
CA GLY A 283 5.55 -17.09 -25.13
C GLY A 283 4.64 -17.33 -26.35
N VAL A 284 3.82 -18.37 -26.34
CA VAL A 284 2.89 -18.71 -27.43
C VAL A 284 1.69 -17.76 -27.42
N LEU A 285 1.22 -17.37 -26.23
CA LEU A 285 0.26 -16.28 -26.05
C LEU A 285 0.89 -15.13 -25.28
N ARG A 286 0.73 -13.88 -25.74
CA ARG A 286 1.13 -12.70 -24.97
C ARG A 286 0.04 -12.32 -23.96
N LEU A 287 -0.04 -13.07 -22.87
CA LEU A 287 -0.95 -12.80 -21.75
C LEU A 287 -0.41 -11.73 -20.79
N GLY A 288 0.89 -11.40 -20.83
CA GLY A 288 1.46 -10.38 -19.94
C GLY A 288 1.20 -10.68 -18.45
N GLY A 289 0.95 -9.63 -17.65
CA GLY A 289 0.79 -9.73 -16.19
C GLY A 289 -0.45 -10.49 -15.69
N ILE A 290 -1.33 -11.00 -16.57
CA ILE A 290 -2.51 -11.79 -16.16
C ILE A 290 -2.28 -13.31 -16.18
N ALA A 291 -1.17 -13.81 -16.73
CA ALA A 291 -0.91 -15.24 -16.79
C ALA A 291 -0.74 -15.86 -15.39
N ALA A 292 0.12 -15.33 -14.51
CA ALA A 292 0.26 -15.87 -13.15
C ALA A 292 -1.05 -15.88 -12.32
N PRO A 293 -1.89 -14.81 -12.34
CA PRO A 293 -3.25 -14.87 -11.78
C PRO A 293 -4.14 -15.95 -12.39
N LEU A 294 -4.11 -16.12 -13.72
CA LEU A 294 -4.89 -17.15 -14.43
C LEU A 294 -4.43 -18.56 -14.06
N PHE A 295 -3.12 -18.79 -13.90
CA PHE A 295 -2.57 -20.06 -13.44
C PHE A 295 -3.07 -20.41 -12.04
N GLY A 296 -2.96 -19.48 -11.09
CA GLY A 296 -3.39 -19.72 -9.72
C GLY A 296 -4.89 -19.91 -9.60
N GLY A 297 -5.67 -19.03 -10.23
CA GLY A 297 -7.13 -19.16 -10.30
C GLY A 297 -7.57 -20.47 -10.96
N GLY A 298 -6.94 -20.83 -12.09
CA GLY A 298 -7.19 -22.08 -12.79
C GLY A 298 -6.89 -23.31 -11.95
N THR A 299 -5.75 -23.33 -11.27
CA THR A 299 -5.33 -24.42 -10.38
C THR A 299 -6.32 -24.60 -9.22
N ALA A 300 -6.72 -23.50 -8.58
CA ALA A 300 -7.67 -23.56 -7.49
C ALA A 300 -9.07 -24.00 -7.96
N LEU A 301 -9.54 -23.50 -9.11
CA LEU A 301 -10.81 -23.97 -9.71
C LEU A 301 -10.76 -25.45 -10.08
N PHE A 302 -9.61 -25.94 -10.56
CA PHE A 302 -9.40 -27.35 -10.86
C PHE A 302 -9.50 -28.22 -9.61
N VAL A 303 -8.79 -27.86 -8.54
CA VAL A 303 -8.83 -28.55 -7.24
C VAL A 303 -10.24 -28.52 -6.64
N CYS A 304 -10.90 -27.36 -6.67
CA CYS A 304 -12.30 -27.22 -6.24
C CYS A 304 -13.24 -28.09 -7.09
N GLY A 305 -13.05 -28.16 -8.40
CA GLY A 305 -13.81 -29.02 -9.30
C GLY A 305 -13.68 -30.50 -8.96
N ILE A 306 -12.46 -30.97 -8.69
CA ILE A 306 -12.22 -32.35 -8.22
C ILE A 306 -12.93 -32.60 -6.89
N ALA A 307 -12.80 -31.70 -5.91
CA ALA A 307 -13.47 -31.85 -4.63
C ALA A 307 -15.00 -31.91 -4.77
N LEU A 308 -15.60 -31.04 -5.60
CA LEU A 308 -17.03 -30.99 -5.86
C LEU A 308 -17.54 -32.15 -6.73
N SER A 309 -16.68 -32.85 -7.45
CA SER A 309 -17.03 -34.09 -8.16
C SER A 309 -17.35 -35.24 -7.17
N GLN A 310 -16.82 -35.17 -5.95
CA GLN A 310 -17.05 -36.18 -4.92
C GLN A 310 -18.42 -36.00 -4.26
N ARG A 311 -19.30 -36.99 -4.45
CA ARG A 311 -20.66 -37.00 -3.89
C ARG A 311 -20.69 -36.77 -2.37
N ARG A 312 -19.75 -37.38 -1.62
CA ARG A 312 -19.62 -37.23 -0.16
C ARG A 312 -19.38 -35.77 0.28
N VAL A 313 -18.66 -34.99 -0.52
CA VAL A 313 -18.36 -33.59 -0.23
C VAL A 313 -19.60 -32.72 -0.48
N ARG A 314 -20.32 -32.98 -1.57
CA ARG A 314 -21.58 -32.28 -1.90
C ARG A 314 -22.66 -32.53 -0.85
N GLU A 315 -22.83 -33.76 -0.40
CA GLU A 315 -23.86 -34.14 0.59
C GLU A 315 -23.58 -33.59 2.00
N ARG A 316 -22.31 -33.28 2.32
CA ARG A 316 -21.91 -32.68 3.61
C ARG A 316 -21.69 -31.17 3.54
N ALA A 317 -22.01 -30.54 2.41
CA ALA A 317 -21.80 -29.11 2.21
C ALA A 317 -22.73 -28.30 3.13
N SER A 318 -22.18 -27.75 4.21
CA SER A 318 -22.81 -26.71 5.01
C SER A 318 -22.29 -25.33 4.57
N TYR A 319 -23.02 -24.25 4.86
CA TYR A 319 -22.56 -22.88 4.58
C TYR A 319 -21.15 -22.62 5.12
N ARG A 320 -20.84 -23.08 6.34
CA ARG A 320 -19.50 -22.95 6.94
C ARG A 320 -18.43 -23.72 6.17
N ALA A 321 -18.75 -24.93 5.70
CA ALA A 321 -17.83 -25.72 4.89
C ALA A 321 -17.57 -25.07 3.53
N VAL A 322 -18.59 -24.45 2.91
CA VAL A 322 -18.43 -23.72 1.64
C VAL A 322 -17.60 -22.45 1.82
N VAL A 323 -17.83 -21.69 2.90
CA VAL A 323 -16.98 -20.53 3.25
C VAL A 323 -15.53 -20.96 3.50
N GLY A 324 -15.31 -22.00 4.30
CA GLY A 324 -13.97 -22.54 4.55
C GLY A 324 -13.28 -23.02 3.27
N GLY A 325 -14.01 -23.73 2.39
CA GLY A 325 -13.53 -24.15 1.08
C GLY A 325 -13.17 -22.99 0.16
N ALA A 326 -13.96 -21.91 0.16
CA ALA A 326 -13.67 -20.70 -0.61
C ALA A 326 -12.39 -20.00 -0.12
N VAL A 327 -12.17 -19.94 1.20
CA VAL A 327 -10.93 -19.38 1.79
C VAL A 327 -9.72 -20.24 1.42
N VAL A 328 -9.82 -21.56 1.53
CA VAL A 328 -8.75 -22.48 1.13
C VAL A 328 -8.46 -22.38 -0.37
N GLY A 329 -9.51 -22.33 -1.20
CA GLY A 329 -9.38 -22.15 -2.66
C GLY A 329 -8.69 -20.84 -3.02
N ALA A 330 -9.06 -19.73 -2.40
CA ALA A 330 -8.38 -18.44 -2.57
C ALA A 330 -6.91 -18.49 -2.14
N GLY A 331 -6.60 -19.18 -1.03
CA GLY A 331 -5.23 -19.41 -0.56
C GLY A 331 -4.39 -20.23 -1.54
N ILE A 332 -4.94 -21.31 -2.08
CA ILE A 332 -4.30 -22.12 -3.13
C ILE A 332 -4.05 -21.27 -4.38
N ALA A 333 -5.05 -20.48 -4.79
CA ALA A 333 -4.93 -19.63 -5.97
C ALA A 333 -3.80 -18.60 -5.79
N LEU A 334 -3.76 -17.93 -4.65
CA LEU A 334 -2.71 -16.96 -4.32
C LEU A 334 -1.32 -17.63 -4.27
N GLY A 335 -1.19 -18.76 -3.57
CA GLY A 335 0.07 -19.48 -3.47
C GLY A 335 0.60 -19.96 -4.83
N ALA A 336 -0.28 -20.54 -5.66
CA ALA A 336 0.07 -20.98 -7.01
C ALA A 336 0.44 -19.80 -7.91
N THR A 337 -0.26 -18.67 -7.80
CA THR A 337 0.09 -17.43 -8.51
C THR A 337 1.47 -16.91 -8.10
N ILE A 338 1.82 -16.91 -6.81
CA ILE A 338 3.14 -16.47 -6.32
C ILE A 338 4.25 -17.39 -6.86
N VAL A 339 4.02 -18.71 -6.84
CA VAL A 339 4.99 -19.69 -7.35
C VAL A 339 5.18 -19.57 -8.87
N ALA A 340 4.11 -19.26 -9.62
CA ALA A 340 4.16 -19.10 -11.06
C ALA A 340 4.69 -17.72 -11.53
N ALA A 341 4.63 -16.69 -10.68
CA ALA A 341 5.06 -15.33 -11.00
C ALA A 341 6.47 -15.23 -11.65
N PRO A 342 7.54 -15.83 -11.09
CA PRO A 342 8.89 -15.74 -11.66
C PRO A 342 9.03 -16.43 -13.02
N MET A 343 8.10 -17.33 -13.38
CA MET A 343 8.12 -18.02 -14.68
C MET A 343 7.49 -17.18 -15.80
N VAL A 344 6.80 -16.09 -15.44
CA VAL A 344 5.93 -15.34 -16.36
C VAL A 344 6.28 -13.85 -16.41
N VAL A 345 6.85 -13.31 -15.34
CA VAL A 345 7.22 -11.89 -15.23
C VAL A 345 8.74 -11.77 -15.25
N THR A 346 9.30 -11.24 -16.34
CA THR A 346 10.75 -11.01 -16.51
C THR A 346 11.24 -9.74 -15.84
N ASP A 347 10.36 -8.78 -15.52
CA ASP A 347 10.73 -7.48 -14.98
C ASP A 347 10.14 -7.27 -13.57
N GLY A 348 10.99 -7.38 -12.55
CA GLY A 348 10.75 -6.82 -11.21
C GLY A 348 9.60 -7.44 -10.39
N PHE A 349 9.89 -7.74 -9.13
CA PHE A 349 8.97 -8.36 -8.17
C PHE A 349 7.80 -7.40 -7.82
N THR A 350 6.80 -7.24 -8.68
CA THR A 350 5.50 -6.69 -8.28
C THR A 350 4.61 -7.84 -7.82
N PRO A 351 4.17 -7.87 -6.54
CA PRO A 351 3.14 -8.83 -6.15
C PRO A 351 1.94 -8.62 -7.08
N PRO A 352 1.25 -9.68 -7.54
CA PRO A 352 0.18 -9.52 -8.51
C PRO A 352 -1.05 -8.96 -7.79
N VAL A 353 -1.05 -7.65 -7.58
CA VAL A 353 -2.19 -6.88 -7.06
C VAL A 353 -3.43 -7.18 -7.89
N SER A 354 -3.23 -7.36 -9.21
CA SER A 354 -4.24 -7.84 -10.16
C SER A 354 -4.85 -9.21 -9.77
N ALA A 355 -4.06 -10.14 -9.23
CA ALA A 355 -4.56 -11.43 -8.75
C ALA A 355 -5.46 -11.25 -7.53
N LEU A 356 -5.05 -10.42 -6.56
CA LEU A 356 -5.85 -10.18 -5.36
C LEU A 356 -7.17 -9.47 -5.67
N LEU A 357 -7.15 -8.51 -6.62
CA LEU A 357 -8.34 -7.80 -7.11
C LEU A 357 -9.39 -8.72 -7.77
N VAL A 358 -8.96 -9.84 -8.34
CA VAL A 358 -9.82 -10.73 -9.14
C VAL A 358 -10.19 -12.00 -8.38
N LEU A 359 -9.19 -12.70 -7.83
CA LEU A 359 -9.37 -14.02 -7.22
C LEU A 359 -10.19 -13.94 -5.93
N GLY A 360 -9.89 -12.96 -5.07
CA GLY A 360 -10.60 -12.80 -3.80
C GLY A 360 -12.11 -12.65 -3.98
N PRO A 361 -12.59 -11.65 -4.74
CA PRO A 361 -14.02 -11.51 -5.03
C PRO A 361 -14.63 -12.72 -5.78
N ALA A 362 -13.88 -13.37 -6.68
CA ALA A 362 -14.38 -14.53 -7.41
C ALA A 362 -14.72 -15.71 -6.48
N PHE A 363 -13.88 -16.00 -5.48
CA PHE A 363 -14.13 -17.10 -4.54
C PHE A 363 -15.30 -16.80 -3.56
N VAL A 364 -15.62 -15.53 -3.31
CA VAL A 364 -16.77 -15.10 -2.50
C VAL A 364 -18.12 -15.45 -3.16
N LEU A 365 -18.13 -15.59 -4.49
CA LEU A 365 -19.34 -15.94 -5.25
C LEU A 365 -19.89 -17.32 -4.90
N LEU A 366 -19.02 -18.26 -4.51
CA LEU A 366 -19.42 -19.63 -4.16
C LEU A 366 -20.31 -19.66 -2.88
N PRO A 367 -19.88 -19.13 -1.71
CA PRO A 367 -20.73 -19.08 -0.53
C PRO A 367 -21.91 -18.11 -0.69
N ALA A 368 -21.79 -17.04 -1.48
CA ALA A 368 -22.91 -16.17 -1.80
C ALA A 368 -24.01 -16.91 -2.58
N GLY A 369 -23.61 -17.69 -3.60
CA GLY A 369 -24.52 -18.56 -4.35
C GLY A 369 -25.18 -19.61 -3.47
N TYR A 370 -24.42 -20.28 -2.61
CA TYR A 370 -24.97 -21.27 -1.67
C TYR A 370 -26.06 -20.69 -0.77
N ALA A 371 -25.87 -19.47 -0.27
CA ALA A 371 -26.88 -18.78 0.52
C ALA A 371 -28.17 -18.48 -0.27
N VAL A 372 -28.06 -18.17 -1.57
CA VAL A 372 -29.22 -18.02 -2.46
C VAL A 372 -29.93 -19.34 -2.67
N GLY A 373 -29.20 -20.45 -2.88
CA GLY A 373 -29.77 -21.79 -3.01
C GLY A 373 -30.58 -22.23 -1.78
N HIS A 374 -30.16 -21.80 -0.59
CA HIS A 374 -30.90 -21.97 0.67
C HIS A 374 -32.07 -20.99 0.86
N GLY A 375 -32.39 -20.17 -0.14
CA GLY A 375 -33.47 -19.17 -0.08
C GLY A 375 -33.13 -17.90 0.72
N ASN A 376 -31.91 -17.74 1.21
CA ASN A 376 -31.53 -16.60 2.06
C ASN A 376 -30.77 -15.51 1.28
N ARG A 377 -31.52 -14.72 0.50
CA ARG A 377 -30.97 -13.62 -0.32
C ARG A 377 -30.23 -12.56 0.51
N ARG A 378 -30.72 -12.28 1.73
CA ARG A 378 -30.07 -11.31 2.62
C ARG A 378 -28.69 -11.78 3.06
N LEU A 379 -28.55 -13.08 3.37
CA LEU A 379 -27.24 -13.66 3.69
C LEU A 379 -26.32 -13.66 2.47
N ALA A 380 -26.83 -13.93 1.27
CA ALA A 380 -26.04 -13.86 0.03
C ALA A 380 -25.47 -12.46 -0.22
N MET A 381 -26.29 -11.41 -0.12
CA MET A 381 -25.84 -10.02 -0.28
C MET A 381 -24.82 -9.62 0.80
N LYS A 382 -25.04 -10.01 2.06
CA LYS A 382 -24.06 -9.79 3.14
C LYS A 382 -22.74 -10.51 2.87
N THR A 383 -22.81 -11.76 2.40
CA THR A 383 -21.61 -12.56 2.07
C THR A 383 -20.83 -11.92 0.92
N ALA A 384 -21.52 -11.48 -0.13
CA ALA A 384 -20.92 -10.79 -1.27
C ALA A 384 -20.25 -9.48 -0.84
N ALA A 385 -20.96 -8.63 -0.09
CA ALA A 385 -20.44 -7.34 0.38
C ALA A 385 -19.23 -7.51 1.32
N ILE A 386 -19.37 -8.33 2.38
CA ILE A 386 -18.29 -8.54 3.36
C ILE A 386 -17.10 -9.25 2.71
N GLY A 387 -17.35 -10.27 1.90
CA GLY A 387 -16.29 -11.00 1.22
C GLY A 387 -15.52 -10.11 0.24
N PHE A 388 -16.22 -9.26 -0.53
CA PHE A 388 -15.58 -8.28 -1.40
C PHE A 388 -14.69 -7.31 -0.61
N VAL A 389 -15.23 -6.70 0.46
CA VAL A 389 -14.48 -5.78 1.32
C VAL A 389 -13.22 -6.46 1.87
N LEU A 390 -13.36 -7.66 2.44
CA LEU A 390 -12.23 -8.42 2.99
C LEU A 390 -11.18 -8.77 1.93
N SER A 391 -11.60 -9.07 0.71
CA SER A 391 -10.69 -9.35 -0.40
C SER A 391 -9.93 -8.12 -0.92
N MET A 392 -10.51 -6.92 -0.76
CA MET A 392 -9.90 -5.67 -1.19
C MET A 392 -8.93 -5.07 -0.16
N LEU A 393 -9.09 -5.39 1.14
CA LEU A 393 -8.23 -4.84 2.20
C LEU A 393 -6.73 -5.02 1.96
N PRO A 394 -6.22 -6.20 1.53
CA PRO A 394 -4.80 -6.39 1.26
C PRO A 394 -4.28 -5.58 0.07
N VAL A 395 -5.17 -5.10 -0.81
CA VAL A 395 -4.82 -4.35 -2.02
C VAL A 395 -4.66 -2.85 -1.72
N LEU A 396 -5.35 -2.33 -0.70
CA LEU A 396 -5.35 -0.90 -0.36
C LEU A 396 -3.96 -0.24 -0.22
N PRO A 397 -2.93 -0.89 0.39
CA PRO A 397 -1.62 -0.25 0.53
C PRO A 397 -0.94 0.07 -0.80
N VAL A 398 -1.22 -0.74 -1.84
CA VAL A 398 -0.58 -0.62 -3.17
C VAL A 398 -1.37 0.30 -4.10
N LEU A 399 -2.62 0.61 -3.78
CA LEU A 399 -3.41 1.56 -4.55
C LEU A 399 -2.88 2.98 -4.34
N PRO A 400 -2.89 3.83 -5.39
CA PRO A 400 -2.49 5.23 -5.26
C PRO A 400 -3.39 5.97 -4.25
N ALA A 401 -2.96 7.15 -3.81
CA ALA A 401 -3.83 8.03 -3.04
C ALA A 401 -5.05 8.42 -3.89
N PRO A 402 -6.27 8.51 -3.32
CA PRO A 402 -7.50 8.76 -4.09
C PRO A 402 -7.68 10.24 -4.46
N PHE A 403 -6.58 10.91 -4.83
CA PHE A 403 -6.52 12.31 -5.25
C PHE A 403 -5.72 12.40 -6.56
N GLY A 404 -5.92 13.47 -7.33
CA GLY A 404 -5.29 13.63 -8.64
C GLY A 404 -5.60 12.46 -9.58
N LEU A 405 -4.56 11.89 -10.21
CA LEU A 405 -4.69 10.74 -11.11
C LEU A 405 -5.21 9.46 -10.42
N GLY A 406 -5.05 9.35 -9.09
CA GLY A 406 -5.54 8.19 -8.35
C GLY A 406 -7.06 8.04 -8.37
N VAL A 407 -7.81 9.14 -8.61
CA VAL A 407 -9.28 9.09 -8.78
C VAL A 407 -9.68 8.21 -9.97
N LEU A 408 -8.85 8.14 -11.02
CA LEU A 408 -9.11 7.30 -12.20
C LEU A 408 -9.06 5.80 -11.89
N PHE A 409 -8.46 5.39 -10.77
CA PHE A 409 -8.46 3.99 -10.35
C PHE A 409 -9.80 3.53 -9.78
N VAL A 410 -10.66 4.46 -9.32
CA VAL A 410 -12.00 4.12 -8.80
C VAL A 410 -12.89 3.48 -9.88
N PRO A 411 -13.08 4.08 -11.08
CA PRO A 411 -13.85 3.43 -12.14
C PRO A 411 -13.19 2.14 -12.64
N ILE A 412 -11.86 2.04 -12.64
CA ILE A 412 -11.14 0.79 -13.00
C ILE A 412 -11.46 -0.32 -12.00
N ALA A 413 -11.36 -0.05 -10.70
CA ALA A 413 -11.72 -1.00 -9.64
C ALA A 413 -13.21 -1.37 -9.68
N THR A 414 -14.07 -0.43 -10.08
CA THR A 414 -15.52 -0.67 -10.25
C THR A 414 -15.78 -1.57 -11.45
N ALA A 415 -15.12 -1.30 -12.59
CA ALA A 415 -15.22 -2.11 -13.79
C ALA A 415 -14.67 -3.53 -13.56
N SER A 416 -13.54 -3.66 -12.84
CA SER A 416 -13.00 -4.97 -12.49
C SER A 416 -13.96 -5.75 -11.59
N ALA A 417 -14.56 -5.11 -10.58
CA ALA A 417 -15.58 -5.73 -9.75
C ALA A 417 -16.79 -6.23 -10.57
N ALA A 418 -17.26 -5.42 -11.53
CA ALA A 418 -18.34 -5.82 -12.43
C ALA A 418 -17.94 -7.02 -13.31
N VAL A 419 -16.75 -6.99 -13.90
CA VAL A 419 -16.20 -8.09 -14.72
C VAL A 419 -16.10 -9.36 -13.89
N VAL A 420 -15.63 -9.29 -12.64
CA VAL A 420 -15.52 -10.46 -11.76
C VAL A 420 -16.91 -11.01 -11.40
N ALA A 421 -17.90 -10.16 -11.13
CA ALA A 421 -19.26 -10.60 -10.87
C ALA A 421 -19.88 -11.32 -12.09
N ILE A 422 -19.65 -10.79 -13.30
CA ILE A 422 -20.19 -11.36 -14.55
C ILE A 422 -19.44 -12.66 -14.93
N ALA A 423 -18.11 -12.62 -14.95
CA ALA A 423 -17.29 -13.76 -15.33
C ALA A 423 -17.33 -14.88 -14.28
N GLY A 424 -17.53 -14.53 -13.01
CA GLY A 424 -17.67 -15.47 -11.90
C GLY A 424 -19.09 -16.01 -11.70
N LEU A 425 -20.03 -15.66 -12.57
CA LEU A 425 -21.41 -16.15 -12.51
C LEU A 425 -21.51 -17.70 -12.54
N PRO A 426 -20.68 -18.46 -13.29
CA PRO A 426 -20.64 -19.92 -13.17
C PRO A 426 -20.29 -20.41 -11.76
N ILE A 427 -19.41 -19.68 -11.06
CA ILE A 427 -19.02 -20.00 -9.68
C ILE A 427 -20.20 -19.77 -8.74
N PHE A 428 -20.86 -18.64 -8.89
CA PHE A 428 -22.08 -18.31 -8.18
C PHE A 428 -23.17 -19.37 -8.40
N LEU A 429 -23.48 -19.73 -9.64
CA LEU A 429 -24.49 -20.74 -9.98
C LEU A 429 -24.19 -22.11 -9.38
N THR A 430 -22.92 -22.50 -9.35
CA THR A 430 -22.53 -23.74 -8.68
C THR A 430 -22.77 -23.68 -7.19
N GLY A 431 -22.46 -22.55 -6.56
CA GLY A 431 -22.87 -22.28 -5.17
C GLY A 431 -24.37 -22.47 -4.98
N VAL A 432 -25.20 -21.84 -5.83
CA VAL A 432 -26.67 -21.96 -5.79
C VAL A 432 -27.09 -23.43 -5.85
N SER A 433 -26.53 -24.20 -6.79
CA SER A 433 -26.88 -25.62 -6.98
C SER A 433 -26.55 -26.50 -5.77
N LEU A 434 -25.50 -26.17 -5.01
CA LEU A 434 -25.13 -26.86 -3.78
C LEU A 434 -26.05 -26.51 -2.61
N GLY A 435 -26.72 -25.35 -2.67
CA GLY A 435 -27.61 -24.86 -1.63
C GLY A 435 -29.05 -25.38 -1.73
N VAL A 436 -29.46 -25.93 -2.88
CA VAL A 436 -30.84 -26.42 -3.06
C VAL A 436 -31.05 -27.72 -2.27
N PRO A 437 -32.05 -27.80 -1.37
CA PRO A 437 -32.34 -28.99 -0.58
C PRO A 437 -32.58 -30.22 -1.46
N SER A 438 -32.03 -31.36 -1.08
CA SER A 438 -32.23 -32.64 -1.79
C SER A 438 -33.68 -33.12 -1.78
N SER A 439 -34.50 -32.57 -0.88
CA SER A 439 -35.88 -32.95 -0.56
C SER A 439 -36.95 -31.98 -1.06
N ALA A 440 -36.60 -30.98 -1.88
CA ALA A 440 -37.59 -30.17 -2.61
C ALA A 440 -38.14 -30.92 -3.86
N HIS A 441 -38.29 -32.23 -3.72
CA HIS A 441 -38.84 -33.17 -4.68
C HIS A 441 -39.90 -34.00 -3.98
#